data_AF-A0A9X1X5I3-F1
#
_entry.id   AF-A0A9X1X5I3-F1
#
_cell.length_a   1.000
_cell.length_b   1.000
_cell.length_c   1.000
_cell.angle_alpha   90.00
_cell.angle_beta   90.00
_cell.angle_gamma   90.00
#
_symmetry.space_group_name_H-M   'P 1'
#
loop_
_entity.id
_entity.type
_entity.pdbx_description
1 polymer ?
#
loop_
_entity_poly.entity_id
_entity_poly.type
_entity_poly.pdbx_seq_one_letter_code
_entity_poly.pdbx_strand_id
1 'polypeptide(L)'
;MSTTVVSSAKLPVIVPSLINEVANTNGLWNAHYNQVHYTGNWDVLPLRSPGGNTAFSYAETMNHGQFQDTAYLNSFPAIRQLLQQFNCPLLSARLLNLKAGSVIKKHRDFDLSFEHGEARLHFPIITNDKVSFYLNDKLLPMQAGECWYINANLPHNAINAGDTDRIHLVVDCVVNDWLKDLFERAEKSYYTYPTDTNMILRMIEELKANPSPAAQGIIDELEEKYRLLSETN
;
A
#
# COMPACT_ATOMS: atom_id res chain seq x y z
N MET A 1 -9.64 23.37 -6.11
CA MET A 1 -10.25 22.03 -6.23
C MET A 1 -9.60 21.11 -5.20
N SER A 2 -10.42 20.37 -4.45
CA SER A 2 -9.94 19.32 -3.56
C SER A 2 -9.44 18.13 -4.40
N THR A 3 -8.29 17.57 -4.02
CA THR A 3 -7.73 16.39 -4.72
C THR A 3 -8.44 15.16 -4.19
N THR A 4 -9.11 14.41 -5.06
CA THR A 4 -9.75 13.13 -4.71
C THR A 4 -8.96 11.99 -5.32
N VAL A 5 -8.65 10.99 -4.50
CA VAL A 5 -7.89 9.79 -4.86
C VAL A 5 -8.67 8.54 -4.48
N VAL A 6 -8.41 7.43 -5.14
CA VAL A 6 -8.86 6.10 -4.70
C VAL A 6 -8.14 5.81 -3.39
N SER A 7 -8.91 5.60 -2.32
CA SER A 7 -8.36 5.22 -1.01
C SER A 7 -8.13 3.71 -0.94
N SER A 8 -9.11 2.94 -1.38
CA SER A 8 -9.06 1.47 -1.36
C SER A 8 -9.97 0.91 -2.43
N ALA A 9 -9.65 -0.30 -2.89
CA ALA A 9 -10.50 -1.01 -3.86
C ALA A 9 -10.45 -2.52 -3.63
N LYS A 10 -11.60 -3.19 -3.67
CA LYS A 10 -11.68 -4.65 -3.70
C LYS A 10 -11.63 -5.10 -5.16
N LEU A 11 -10.47 -5.58 -5.61
CA LEU A 11 -10.22 -5.91 -7.00
C LEU A 11 -10.76 -7.29 -7.37
N PRO A 12 -11.35 -7.46 -8.56
CA PRO A 12 -11.93 -8.74 -9.00
C PRO A 12 -10.85 -9.69 -9.55
N VAL A 13 -9.88 -10.05 -8.71
CA VAL A 13 -8.81 -11.01 -9.02
C VAL A 13 -9.22 -12.39 -8.49
N ILE A 14 -8.99 -13.44 -9.27
CA ILE A 14 -9.24 -14.82 -8.84
C ILE A 14 -8.05 -15.30 -8.01
N VAL A 15 -8.26 -15.42 -6.70
CA VAL A 15 -7.23 -15.85 -5.75
C VAL A 15 -7.40 -17.36 -5.49
N PRO A 16 -6.41 -18.22 -5.85
CA PRO A 16 -6.44 -19.61 -5.46
C PRO A 16 -6.29 -19.75 -3.93
N SER A 17 -6.60 -20.92 -3.37
CA SER A 17 -6.32 -21.15 -1.95
C SER A 17 -4.82 -21.20 -1.71
N LEU A 18 -4.31 -20.28 -0.87
CA LEU A 18 -2.88 -20.16 -0.53
C LEU A 18 -2.55 -20.71 0.88
N ILE A 19 -3.57 -21.16 1.63
CA ILE A 19 -3.44 -21.55 3.05
C ILE A 19 -2.42 -22.68 3.23
N ASN A 20 -2.45 -23.68 2.35
CA ASN A 20 -1.56 -24.85 2.46
C ASN A 20 -0.08 -24.48 2.30
N GLU A 21 0.24 -23.46 1.48
CA GLU A 21 1.62 -23.05 1.25
C GLU A 21 2.20 -22.29 2.42
N VAL A 22 1.37 -21.47 3.10
CA VAL A 22 1.83 -20.70 4.26
C VAL A 22 1.90 -21.51 5.55
N ALA A 23 1.18 -22.65 5.62
CA ALA A 23 1.16 -23.53 6.79
C ALA A 23 2.52 -24.18 7.11
N ASN A 24 3.37 -24.38 6.11
CA ASN A 24 4.66 -25.10 6.26
C ASN A 24 5.87 -24.20 5.98
N THR A 25 5.86 -22.96 6.47
CA THR A 25 6.90 -21.95 6.21
C THR A 25 7.96 -21.83 7.32
N ASN A 26 8.07 -22.85 8.18
CA ASN A 26 8.95 -22.83 9.35
C ASN A 26 10.42 -22.56 8.94
N GLY A 27 11.04 -21.56 9.58
CA GLY A 27 12.44 -21.21 9.35
C GLY A 27 12.74 -20.32 8.14
N LEU A 28 11.72 -19.93 7.35
CA LEU A 28 11.91 -19.05 6.18
C LEU A 28 11.71 -17.56 6.49
N TRP A 29 11.19 -17.25 7.68
CA TRP A 29 10.79 -15.91 8.08
C TRP A 29 11.97 -15.11 8.64
N ASN A 30 12.03 -13.84 8.25
CA ASN A 30 12.90 -12.84 8.86
C ASN A 30 12.06 -11.86 9.68
N ALA A 31 12.58 -11.37 10.80
CA ALA A 31 11.91 -10.31 11.55
C ALA A 31 11.81 -9.04 10.68
N HIS A 32 10.69 -8.34 10.75
CA HIS A 32 10.50 -7.09 10.03
C HIS A 32 11.44 -6.02 10.62
N TYR A 33 12.21 -5.38 9.74
CA TYR A 33 13.27 -4.42 10.11
C TYR A 33 12.74 -3.18 10.83
N ASN A 34 11.53 -2.71 10.49
CA ASN A 34 10.96 -1.48 11.03
C ASN A 34 10.37 -1.67 12.43
N GLN A 35 11.22 -1.97 13.40
CA GLN A 35 10.86 -2.22 14.80
C GLN A 35 10.21 -1.00 15.48
N VAL A 36 10.38 0.20 14.94
CA VAL A 36 9.74 1.41 15.47
C VAL A 36 8.23 1.40 15.18
N HIS A 37 7.83 0.84 14.03
CA HIS A 37 6.46 0.88 13.53
C HIS A 37 5.59 -0.28 14.04
N TYR A 38 6.05 -1.14 14.95
CA TYR A 38 5.20 -2.18 15.52
C TYR A 38 5.47 -2.45 17.00
N THR A 39 4.55 -3.19 17.63
CA THR A 39 4.72 -3.85 18.93
C THR A 39 4.35 -5.32 18.79
N GLY A 40 5.05 -6.21 19.50
CA GLY A 40 4.92 -7.65 19.31
C GLY A 40 5.88 -8.15 18.23
N ASN A 41 5.41 -9.04 17.35
CA ASN A 41 6.21 -9.67 16.30
C ASN A 41 5.56 -9.48 14.94
N TRP A 42 6.36 -9.02 13.98
CA TRP A 42 5.98 -8.90 12.59
C TRP A 42 7.10 -9.47 11.75
N ASP A 43 6.80 -10.52 10.98
CA ASP A 43 7.78 -11.23 10.17
C ASP A 43 7.50 -11.06 8.67
N VAL A 44 8.54 -11.21 7.88
CA VAL A 44 8.53 -11.04 6.43
C VAL A 44 9.29 -12.18 5.73
N LEU A 45 8.71 -12.66 4.62
CA LEU A 45 9.32 -13.64 3.73
C LEU A 45 9.27 -13.07 2.30
N PRO A 46 10.42 -12.60 1.75
CA PRO A 46 10.46 -11.99 0.42
C PRO A 46 10.38 -13.06 -0.66
N LEU A 47 9.38 -12.98 -1.53
CA LEU A 47 9.19 -13.87 -2.69
C LEU A 47 9.71 -13.24 -3.99
N ARG A 48 9.74 -11.91 -4.04
CA ARG A 48 10.32 -11.12 -5.14
C ARG A 48 10.90 -9.82 -4.58
N SER A 49 12.13 -9.52 -4.95
CA SER A 49 12.92 -8.39 -4.42
C SER A 49 13.95 -7.92 -5.45
N PRO A 50 14.62 -6.77 -5.25
CA PRO A 50 15.69 -6.33 -6.15
C PRO A 50 16.78 -7.41 -6.28
N GLY A 51 16.99 -7.88 -7.52
CA GLY A 51 17.95 -8.95 -7.83
C GLY A 51 17.63 -10.33 -7.25
N GLY A 52 16.42 -10.57 -6.73
CA GLY A 52 16.01 -11.87 -6.18
C GLY A 52 16.65 -12.20 -4.83
N ASN A 53 17.16 -11.19 -4.13
CA ASN A 53 17.86 -11.35 -2.86
C ASN A 53 16.89 -11.64 -1.70
N THR A 54 17.20 -12.65 -0.89
CA THR A 54 16.40 -13.05 0.28
C THR A 54 16.66 -12.22 1.54
N ALA A 55 17.76 -11.48 1.60
CA ALA A 55 18.10 -10.57 2.70
C ALA A 55 17.40 -9.22 2.59
N PHE A 56 16.96 -8.82 1.39
CA PHE A 56 16.19 -7.61 1.19
C PHE A 56 14.69 -7.91 1.38
N SER A 57 14.17 -7.58 2.56
CA SER A 57 12.74 -7.59 2.85
C SER A 57 12.02 -6.29 2.43
N TYR A 58 12.75 -5.35 1.81
CA TYR A 58 12.32 -3.97 1.61
C TYR A 58 11.75 -3.75 0.19
N ALA A 59 10.77 -2.84 0.07
CA ALA A 59 10.22 -2.32 -1.19
C ALA A 59 10.96 -1.04 -1.66
N GLU A 60 12.26 -1.15 -2.00
CA GLU A 60 13.14 0.03 -2.18
C GLU A 60 12.96 0.52 -3.59
N THR A 61 11.95 1.37 -3.74
CA THR A 61 11.70 2.24 -4.89
C THR A 61 12.93 3.10 -5.23
N MET A 62 13.87 3.29 -4.30
CA MET A 62 15.08 4.12 -4.49
C MET A 62 16.19 3.41 -5.28
N ASN A 63 16.09 2.10 -5.49
CA ASN A 63 16.97 1.38 -6.40
C ASN A 63 16.09 0.60 -7.37
N HIS A 64 15.86 1.15 -8.57
CA HIS A 64 15.26 0.46 -9.71
C HIS A 64 16.14 -0.71 -10.22
N GLY A 65 16.77 -1.47 -9.32
CA GLY A 65 17.31 -2.78 -9.64
C GLY A 65 16.19 -3.64 -10.17
N GLN A 66 16.49 -4.47 -11.17
CA GLN A 66 15.47 -5.36 -11.73
C GLN A 66 14.98 -6.31 -10.65
N PHE A 67 13.69 -6.18 -10.29
CA PHE A 67 13.04 -7.09 -9.38
C PHE A 67 12.99 -8.49 -9.99
N GLN A 68 13.35 -9.49 -9.19
CA GLN A 68 13.40 -10.89 -9.61
C GLN A 68 12.85 -11.77 -8.49
N ASP A 69 12.36 -12.94 -8.89
CA ASP A 69 11.87 -13.95 -7.95
C ASP A 69 13.03 -14.39 -7.04
N THR A 70 12.75 -14.50 -5.74
CA THR A 70 13.72 -15.11 -4.81
C THR A 70 13.65 -16.63 -4.92
N ALA A 71 14.68 -17.32 -4.42
CA ALA A 71 14.69 -18.78 -4.36
C ALA A 71 13.51 -19.35 -3.54
N TYR A 72 12.94 -18.57 -2.61
CA TYR A 72 11.80 -19.00 -1.81
C TYR A 72 10.56 -19.26 -2.66
N LEU A 73 10.31 -18.48 -3.72
CA LEU A 73 9.09 -18.62 -4.56
C LEU A 73 8.94 -20.01 -5.19
N ASN A 74 10.03 -20.78 -5.33
CA ASN A 74 9.97 -22.17 -5.79
C ASN A 74 9.18 -23.10 -4.86
N SER A 75 9.02 -22.73 -3.59
CA SER A 75 8.24 -23.48 -2.60
C SER A 75 6.77 -23.07 -2.55
N PHE A 76 6.36 -22.08 -3.37
CA PHE A 76 5.01 -21.51 -3.38
C PHE A 76 4.38 -21.54 -4.79
N PRO A 77 4.11 -22.73 -5.36
CA PRO A 77 3.57 -22.85 -6.71
C PRO A 77 2.22 -22.13 -6.93
N ALA A 78 1.31 -22.12 -5.95
CA ALA A 78 0.03 -21.41 -6.03
C ALA A 78 0.22 -19.89 -5.97
N ILE A 79 1.13 -19.38 -5.13
CA ILE A 79 1.50 -17.95 -5.18
C ILE A 79 2.15 -17.63 -6.52
N ARG A 80 3.06 -18.46 -7.04
CA ARG A 80 3.67 -18.26 -8.36
C ARG A 80 2.61 -18.20 -9.45
N GLN A 81 1.62 -19.09 -9.42
CA GLN A 81 0.50 -19.09 -10.36
C GLN A 81 -0.35 -17.82 -10.23
N LEU A 82 -0.62 -17.34 -9.00
CA LEU A 82 -1.32 -16.07 -8.78
C LEU A 82 -0.54 -14.89 -9.38
N LEU A 83 0.76 -14.79 -9.14
CA LEU A 83 1.60 -13.72 -9.68
C LEU A 83 1.65 -13.75 -11.22
N GLN A 84 1.61 -14.93 -11.84
CA GLN A 84 1.55 -15.08 -13.30
C GLN A 84 0.24 -14.58 -13.93
N GLN A 85 -0.82 -14.34 -13.16
CA GLN A 85 -2.06 -13.74 -13.67
C GLN A 85 -1.93 -12.23 -13.93
N PHE A 86 -0.88 -11.59 -13.39
CA PHE A 86 -0.70 -10.15 -13.49
C PHE A 86 -0.14 -9.79 -14.86
N ASN A 87 -0.94 -9.08 -15.66
CA ASN A 87 -0.49 -8.52 -16.93
C ASN A 87 0.09 -7.11 -16.73
N CYS A 88 0.88 -6.92 -15.67
CA CYS A 88 1.60 -5.69 -15.38
C CYS A 88 2.98 -6.00 -14.77
N PRO A 89 3.95 -5.07 -14.86
CA PRO A 89 5.26 -5.25 -14.24
C PRO A 89 5.13 -5.41 -12.72
N LEU A 90 5.58 -6.56 -12.21
CA LEU A 90 5.68 -6.82 -10.77
C LEU A 90 6.99 -6.25 -10.23
N LEU A 91 6.88 -5.45 -9.18
CA LEU A 91 7.99 -4.94 -8.40
C LEU A 91 8.29 -5.97 -7.30
N SER A 92 7.75 -5.78 -6.09
CA SER A 92 8.01 -6.69 -4.97
C SER A 92 6.84 -7.64 -4.70
N ALA A 93 7.14 -8.79 -4.11
CA ALA A 93 6.14 -9.71 -3.57
C ALA A 93 6.67 -10.31 -2.27
N ARG A 94 5.87 -10.29 -1.20
CA ARG A 94 6.30 -10.75 0.12
C ARG A 94 5.12 -11.24 0.95
N LEU A 95 5.36 -12.28 1.73
CA LEU A 95 4.44 -12.65 2.80
C LEU A 95 4.76 -11.82 4.04
N LEU A 96 3.73 -11.29 4.69
CA LEU A 96 3.83 -10.53 5.93
C LEU A 96 3.00 -11.22 7.00
N ASN A 97 3.66 -11.69 8.05
CA ASN A 97 3.03 -12.37 9.18
C ASN A 97 3.02 -11.46 10.41
N LEU A 98 1.85 -10.91 10.73
CA LEU A 98 1.62 -10.19 11.98
C LEU A 98 1.15 -11.19 13.03
N LYS A 99 2.02 -11.49 14.00
CA LYS A 99 1.75 -12.51 15.02
C LYS A 99 0.55 -12.14 15.89
N ALA A 100 -0.07 -13.15 16.49
CA ALA A 100 -1.09 -12.97 17.53
C ALA A 100 -0.65 -11.91 18.56
N GLY A 101 -1.58 -11.02 18.94
CA GLY A 101 -1.33 -9.92 19.89
C GLY A 101 -0.47 -8.75 19.36
N SER A 102 -0.06 -8.75 18.09
CA SER A 102 0.85 -7.74 17.54
C SER A 102 0.11 -6.57 16.87
N VAL A 103 0.77 -5.41 16.83
CA VAL A 103 0.21 -4.16 16.28
C VAL A 103 1.22 -3.51 15.38
N ILE A 104 0.81 -3.17 14.16
CA ILE A 104 1.48 -2.22 13.28
C ILE A 104 0.92 -0.84 13.60
N LYS A 105 1.77 0.08 14.04
CA LYS A 105 1.42 1.46 14.40
C LYS A 105 1.03 2.26 13.16
N LYS A 106 0.29 3.36 13.39
CA LYS A 106 -0.15 4.27 12.33
C LYS A 106 1.04 4.91 11.64
N HIS A 107 1.15 4.73 10.32
CA HIS A 107 2.22 5.27 9.49
C HIS A 107 1.71 5.57 8.06
N ARG A 108 2.60 6.10 7.22
CA ARG A 108 2.39 6.31 5.78
C ARG A 108 3.58 5.74 5.03
N ASP A 109 3.31 5.13 3.90
CA ASP A 109 4.35 4.73 2.94
C ASP A 109 4.22 5.65 1.73
N PHE A 110 5.15 6.60 1.62
CA PHE A 110 5.13 7.61 0.57
C PHE A 110 5.37 7.01 -0.83
N ASP A 111 4.82 7.66 -1.84
CA ASP A 111 4.95 7.37 -3.28
C ASP A 111 4.36 6.04 -3.77
N LEU A 112 3.54 5.39 -2.93
CA LEU A 112 2.90 4.11 -3.27
C LEU A 112 1.38 4.24 -3.37
N SER A 113 0.92 4.74 -4.51
CA SER A 113 -0.51 4.88 -4.80
C SER A 113 -0.81 4.82 -6.29
N PHE A 114 -2.00 4.35 -6.62
CA PHE A 114 -2.49 4.12 -7.98
C PHE A 114 -2.32 5.35 -8.88
N GLU A 115 -2.61 6.54 -8.37
CA GLU A 115 -2.49 7.81 -9.10
C GLU A 115 -1.04 8.19 -9.43
N HIS A 116 -0.07 7.63 -8.72
CA HIS A 116 1.37 7.84 -8.91
C HIS A 116 2.05 6.69 -9.68
N GLY A 117 1.28 5.77 -10.26
CA GLY A 117 1.81 4.76 -11.19
C GLY A 117 2.23 3.45 -10.52
N GLU A 118 2.06 3.29 -9.21
CA GLU A 118 2.32 2.05 -8.48
C GLU A 118 1.12 1.64 -7.64
N ALA A 119 0.95 0.35 -7.39
CA ALA A 119 -0.13 -0.16 -6.55
C ALA A 119 0.40 -1.22 -5.59
N ARG A 120 -0.02 -1.11 -4.32
CA ARG A 120 0.16 -2.15 -3.32
C ARG A 120 -1.12 -2.96 -3.17
N LEU A 121 -1.03 -4.23 -3.52
CA LEU A 121 -2.12 -5.17 -3.42
C LEU A 121 -1.90 -6.09 -2.22
N HIS A 122 -2.93 -6.23 -1.40
CA HIS A 122 -3.01 -7.13 -0.26
C HIS A 122 -3.91 -8.31 -0.60
N PHE A 123 -3.38 -9.51 -0.39
CA PHE A 123 -4.10 -10.77 -0.47
C PHE A 123 -4.13 -11.40 0.92
N PRO A 124 -5.24 -11.26 1.68
CA PRO A 124 -5.38 -11.92 2.97
C PRO A 124 -5.40 -13.44 2.77
N ILE A 125 -4.52 -14.16 3.46
CA ILE A 125 -4.43 -15.63 3.38
C ILE A 125 -4.93 -16.23 4.69
N ILE A 126 -4.37 -15.77 5.81
CA ILE A 126 -4.82 -16.13 7.16
C ILE A 126 -5.24 -14.84 7.86
N THR A 127 -6.46 -14.84 8.40
CA THR A 127 -7.04 -13.76 9.19
C THR A 127 -7.91 -14.35 10.30
N ASN A 128 -8.37 -13.52 11.23
CA ASN A 128 -9.34 -13.88 12.27
C ASN A 128 -10.28 -12.70 12.57
N ASP A 129 -11.31 -12.93 13.37
CA ASP A 129 -12.34 -11.95 13.73
C ASP A 129 -11.82 -10.79 14.59
N LYS A 130 -10.60 -10.90 15.13
CA LYS A 130 -9.92 -9.89 15.94
C LYS A 130 -8.78 -9.19 15.20
N VAL A 131 -8.68 -9.39 13.88
CA VAL A 131 -7.83 -8.59 13.01
C VAL A 131 -8.58 -7.33 12.59
N SER A 132 -7.92 -6.17 12.71
CA SER A 132 -8.44 -4.90 12.20
C SER A 132 -7.37 -4.21 11.36
N PHE A 133 -7.70 -3.88 10.13
CA PHE A 133 -6.88 -3.04 9.27
C PHE A 133 -7.58 -1.68 9.09
N TYR A 134 -6.90 -0.61 9.45
CA TYR A 134 -7.44 0.75 9.33
C TYR A 134 -6.70 1.51 8.24
N LEU A 135 -7.48 2.17 7.37
CA LEU A 135 -6.98 3.11 6.37
C LEU A 135 -7.70 4.45 6.57
N ASN A 136 -6.93 5.48 6.87
CA ASN A 136 -7.42 6.81 7.24
C ASN A 136 -8.54 6.73 8.28
N ASP A 137 -8.28 6.00 9.37
CA ASP A 137 -9.18 5.77 10.50
C ASP A 137 -10.50 5.04 10.16
N LYS A 138 -10.63 4.50 8.94
CA LYS A 138 -11.74 3.63 8.53
C LYS A 138 -11.29 2.17 8.50
N LEU A 139 -12.11 1.29 9.07
CA LEU A 139 -11.87 -0.15 9.03
C LEU A 139 -12.05 -0.67 7.60
N LEU A 140 -11.08 -1.43 7.09
CA LEU A 140 -11.17 -2.17 5.84
C LEU A 140 -11.46 -3.65 6.12
N PRO A 141 -12.62 -4.18 5.70
CA PRO A 141 -13.06 -5.53 6.08
C PRO A 141 -12.46 -6.62 5.17
N MET A 142 -11.14 -6.66 5.05
CA MET A 142 -10.45 -7.62 4.17
C MET A 142 -10.67 -9.07 4.62
N GLN A 143 -11.18 -9.93 3.74
CA GLN A 143 -11.39 -11.36 3.99
C GLN A 143 -10.36 -12.25 3.29
N ALA A 144 -10.16 -13.45 3.82
CA ALA A 144 -9.28 -14.44 3.21
C ALA A 144 -9.73 -14.77 1.77
N GLY A 145 -8.78 -14.84 0.84
CA GLY A 145 -9.04 -15.11 -0.57
C GLY A 145 -9.48 -13.90 -1.40
N GLU A 146 -9.44 -12.69 -0.84
CA GLU A 146 -9.72 -11.46 -1.58
C GLU A 146 -8.44 -10.76 -2.08
N CYS A 147 -8.60 -9.78 -2.97
CA CYS A 147 -7.54 -8.88 -3.42
C CYS A 147 -7.95 -7.43 -3.11
N TRP A 148 -7.11 -6.72 -2.36
CA TRP A 148 -7.38 -5.36 -1.94
C TRP A 148 -6.24 -4.42 -2.32
N TYR A 149 -6.57 -3.33 -3.00
CA TYR A 149 -5.70 -2.17 -3.06
C TYR A 149 -5.90 -1.28 -1.82
N ILE A 150 -4.80 -0.75 -1.30
CA ILE A 150 -4.80 0.39 -0.38
C ILE A 150 -3.91 1.50 -0.93
N ASN A 151 -4.32 2.75 -0.75
CA ASN A 151 -3.49 3.90 -0.98
C ASN A 151 -2.58 4.13 0.23
N ALA A 152 -1.33 3.67 0.15
CA ALA A 152 -0.42 3.65 1.30
C ALA A 152 0.10 5.04 1.70
N ASN A 153 -0.14 6.07 0.86
CA ASN A 153 0.09 7.48 1.21
C ASN A 153 -0.86 7.97 2.31
N LEU A 154 -2.01 7.31 2.49
CA LEU A 154 -2.92 7.61 3.58
C LEU A 154 -2.46 6.92 4.87
N PRO A 155 -2.69 7.55 6.04
CA PRO A 155 -2.35 6.93 7.32
C PRO A 155 -3.02 5.56 7.47
N HIS A 156 -2.26 4.52 7.79
CA HIS A 156 -2.80 3.18 7.97
C HIS A 156 -2.11 2.43 9.10
N ASN A 157 -2.83 1.46 9.68
CA ASN A 157 -2.37 0.61 10.77
C ASN A 157 -3.09 -0.74 10.75
N ALA A 158 -2.51 -1.73 11.42
CA ALA A 158 -3.12 -3.05 11.56
C ALA A 158 -2.96 -3.57 12.99
N ILE A 159 -3.98 -4.23 13.51
CA ILE A 159 -4.02 -4.79 14.85
C ILE A 159 -4.42 -6.25 14.69
N ASN A 160 -3.65 -7.17 15.26
CA ASN A 160 -4.06 -8.55 15.43
C ASN A 160 -4.27 -8.82 16.93
N ALA A 161 -5.49 -8.60 17.41
CA ALA A 161 -5.85 -8.87 18.80
C ALA A 161 -6.30 -10.33 19.04
N GLY A 162 -6.14 -11.18 18.02
CA GLY A 162 -6.47 -12.60 18.08
C GLY A 162 -5.40 -13.46 18.73
N ASP A 163 -5.70 -14.75 18.80
CA ASP A 163 -4.85 -15.84 19.26
C ASP A 163 -4.14 -16.58 18.11
N THR A 164 -4.42 -16.18 16.87
CA THR A 164 -3.85 -16.75 15.65
C THR A 164 -3.14 -15.67 14.83
N ASP A 165 -2.14 -16.09 14.07
CA ASP A 165 -1.36 -15.22 13.18
C ASP A 165 -2.23 -14.65 12.05
N ARG A 166 -1.83 -13.46 11.55
CA ARG A 166 -2.41 -12.85 10.36
C ARG A 166 -1.35 -12.82 9.26
N ILE A 167 -1.62 -13.51 8.15
CA ILE A 167 -0.70 -13.60 7.01
C ILE A 167 -1.36 -13.01 5.78
N HIS A 168 -0.71 -12.00 5.19
CA HIS A 168 -1.07 -11.47 3.88
C HIS A 168 0.10 -11.66 2.92
N LEU A 169 -0.20 -12.03 1.67
CA LEU A 169 0.69 -11.75 0.56
C LEU A 169 0.50 -10.29 0.14
N VAL A 170 1.60 -9.56 0.04
CA VAL A 170 1.62 -8.16 -0.42
C VAL A 170 2.45 -8.09 -1.68
N VAL A 171 1.87 -7.51 -2.72
CA VAL A 171 2.46 -7.37 -4.05
C VAL A 171 2.46 -5.89 -4.43
N ASP A 172 3.63 -5.36 -4.75
CA ASP A 172 3.79 -4.04 -5.32
C ASP A 172 3.97 -4.18 -6.84
N CYS A 173 3.21 -3.43 -7.64
CA CYS A 173 3.24 -3.51 -9.10
C CYS A 173 3.03 -2.17 -9.77
N VAL A 174 3.48 -2.04 -11.02
CA VAL A 174 3.29 -0.84 -11.84
C VAL A 174 1.86 -0.80 -12.38
N VAL A 175 1.24 0.37 -12.30
CA VAL A 175 -0.09 0.63 -12.86
C VAL A 175 0.01 0.75 -14.37
N ASN A 176 -0.70 -0.12 -15.08
CA ASN A 176 -0.91 -0.06 -16.52
C ASN A 176 -2.41 -0.24 -16.83
N ASP A 177 -2.75 -0.32 -18.12
CA ASP A 177 -4.15 -0.39 -18.53
C ASP A 177 -4.87 -1.64 -18.01
N TRP A 178 -4.19 -2.78 -17.91
CA TRP A 178 -4.76 -3.98 -17.29
C TRP A 178 -5.16 -3.75 -15.83
N LEU A 179 -4.33 -3.06 -15.06
CA LEU A 179 -4.66 -2.75 -13.67
C LEU A 179 -5.76 -1.68 -13.58
N LYS A 180 -5.77 -0.69 -14.48
CA LYS A 180 -6.86 0.30 -14.56
C LYS A 180 -8.21 -0.39 -14.82
N ASP A 181 -8.26 -1.35 -15.75
CA ASP A 181 -9.47 -2.13 -16.05
C ASP A 181 -9.97 -2.94 -14.83
N LEU A 182 -9.06 -3.42 -13.98
CA LEU A 182 -9.44 -4.05 -12.71
C LEU A 182 -10.05 -3.04 -11.75
N PHE A 183 -9.45 -1.86 -11.61
CA PHE A 183 -9.98 -0.78 -10.77
C PHE A 183 -11.34 -0.30 -11.27
N GLU A 184 -11.55 -0.17 -12.58
CA GLU A 184 -12.83 0.23 -13.16
C GLU A 184 -13.98 -0.68 -12.72
N ARG A 185 -13.74 -1.99 -12.69
CA ARG A 185 -14.70 -3.02 -12.28
C ARG A 185 -14.76 -3.28 -10.77
N ALA A 186 -13.88 -2.64 -10.00
CA ALA A 186 -13.79 -2.83 -8.56
C ALA A 186 -14.78 -1.95 -7.78
N GLU A 187 -15.20 -2.45 -6.61
CA GLU A 187 -15.80 -1.60 -5.59
C GLU A 187 -14.69 -0.73 -4.99
N LYS A 188 -14.80 0.59 -5.19
CA LYS A 188 -13.82 1.60 -4.79
C LYS A 188 -14.35 2.47 -3.67
N SER A 189 -13.47 2.85 -2.76
CA SER A 189 -13.65 3.98 -1.86
C SER A 189 -12.69 5.10 -2.24
N TYR A 190 -13.09 6.33 -1.95
CA TYR A 190 -12.32 7.52 -2.27
C TYR A 190 -11.97 8.29 -1.01
N TYR A 191 -10.85 9.00 -1.08
CA TYR A 191 -10.45 9.98 -0.09
C TYR A 191 -10.24 11.33 -0.78
N THR A 192 -10.90 12.35 -0.25
CA THR A 192 -10.72 13.73 -0.69
C THR A 192 -9.83 14.41 0.33
N TYR A 193 -8.66 14.87 -0.10
CA TYR A 193 -7.80 15.65 0.77
C TYR A 193 -8.54 16.92 1.21
N PRO A 194 -8.70 17.15 2.53
CA PRO A 194 -9.27 18.39 3.00
C PRO A 194 -8.38 19.51 2.49
N THR A 195 -8.99 20.49 1.84
CA THR A 195 -8.22 21.64 1.39
C THR A 195 -8.06 22.58 2.57
N ASP A 196 -6.87 22.59 3.17
CA ASP A 196 -6.56 23.54 4.24
C ASP A 196 -6.28 24.91 3.60
N THR A 197 -7.28 25.79 3.66
CA THR A 197 -7.16 27.16 3.18
C THR A 197 -6.05 27.92 3.90
N ASN A 198 -5.76 27.60 5.18
CA ASN A 198 -4.63 28.20 5.90
C ASN A 198 -3.28 27.70 5.40
N MET A 199 -3.20 26.46 4.91
CA MET A 199 -1.99 25.96 4.25
C MET A 199 -1.78 26.65 2.91
N ILE A 200 -2.85 26.86 2.13
CA ILE A 200 -2.78 27.64 0.88
C ILE A 200 -2.27 29.06 1.15
N LEU A 201 -2.83 29.73 2.16
CA LEU A 201 -2.37 31.07 2.56
C LEU A 201 -0.89 31.08 2.95
N ARG A 202 -0.44 30.12 3.77
CA ARG A 202 0.98 30.00 4.14
C ARG A 202 1.90 29.76 2.94
N MET A 203 1.47 28.94 1.97
CA MET A 203 2.22 28.74 0.72
C MET A 203 2.31 30.02 -0.11
N ILE A 204 1.23 30.79 -0.21
CA ILE A 204 1.22 32.09 -0.89
C ILE A 204 2.17 33.07 -0.19
N GLU A 205 2.11 33.17 1.14
CA GLU A 205 2.99 34.03 1.93
C GLU A 205 4.47 33.69 1.72
N GLU A 206 4.83 32.40 1.76
CA GLU A 206 6.20 31.93 1.57
C GLU A 206 6.72 32.24 0.15
N LEU A 207 5.89 32.00 -0.88
CA LEU A 207 6.25 32.28 -2.27
C LEU A 207 6.37 33.78 -2.55
N LYS A 208 5.54 34.61 -1.92
CA LYS A 208 5.66 36.08 -1.98
C LYS A 208 6.90 36.60 -1.25
N ALA A 209 7.28 35.96 -0.14
CA ALA A 209 8.49 36.28 0.60
C ALA A 209 9.78 35.91 -0.16
N ASN A 210 9.71 34.89 -1.03
CA ASN A 210 10.83 34.41 -1.85
C ASN A 210 10.51 34.45 -3.36
N PRO A 211 10.42 35.66 -3.95
CA PRO A 211 9.94 35.82 -5.32
C PRO A 211 10.90 35.20 -6.34
N SER A 212 10.34 34.49 -7.31
CA SER A 212 11.04 34.02 -8.51
C SER A 212 10.10 34.07 -9.72
N PRO A 213 10.62 34.11 -10.96
CA PRO A 213 9.78 34.09 -12.16
C PRO A 213 8.84 32.89 -12.25
N ALA A 214 9.23 31.75 -11.67
CA ALA A 214 8.38 30.55 -11.58
C ALA A 214 7.34 30.62 -10.46
N ALA A 215 7.60 31.39 -9.40
CA ALA A 215 6.70 31.50 -8.25
C ALA A 215 5.43 32.29 -8.57
N GLN A 216 5.49 33.29 -9.47
CA GLN A 216 4.32 34.15 -9.75
C GLN A 216 3.14 33.35 -10.29
N GLY A 217 3.35 32.44 -11.25
CA GLY A 217 2.28 31.59 -11.78
C GLY A 217 1.67 30.68 -10.72
N ILE A 218 2.50 30.17 -9.79
CA ILE A 218 2.04 29.33 -8.68
C ILE A 218 1.23 30.15 -7.67
N ILE A 219 1.65 31.40 -7.39
CA ILE A 219 0.91 32.33 -6.53
C ILE A 219 -0.48 32.59 -7.11
N ASP A 220 -0.57 32.93 -8.40
CA ASP A 220 -1.84 33.23 -9.06
C ASP A 220 -2.81 32.02 -9.01
N GLU A 221 -2.30 30.80 -9.24
CA GLU A 221 -3.09 29.57 -9.12
C GLU A 221 -3.57 29.31 -7.69
N LEU A 222 -2.72 29.54 -6.68
CA LEU A 222 -3.06 29.32 -5.28
C LEU A 222 -4.07 30.36 -4.78
N GLU A 223 -3.96 31.62 -5.21
CA GLU A 223 -4.91 32.69 -4.87
C GLU A 223 -6.29 32.42 -5.46
N GLU A 224 -6.37 32.02 -6.73
CA GLU A 224 -7.65 31.64 -7.35
C GLU A 224 -8.25 30.41 -6.67
N LYS A 225 -7.43 29.41 -6.33
CA LYS A 225 -7.86 28.24 -5.57
C LYS A 225 -8.42 28.63 -4.20
N TYR A 226 -7.77 29.54 -3.48
CA TYR A 226 -8.23 30.06 -2.20
C TYR A 226 -9.57 30.78 -2.32
N ARG A 227 -9.70 31.66 -3.34
CA ARG A 227 -10.93 32.42 -3.60
C ARG A 227 -12.13 31.50 -3.82
N LEU A 228 -12.00 30.54 -4.74
CA LEU A 228 -13.07 29.58 -5.05
C LEU A 228 -13.52 28.77 -3.83
N LEU A 229 -12.58 28.40 -2.95
CA LEU A 229 -12.89 27.64 -1.73
C LEU A 229 -13.57 28.49 -0.65
N SER A 230 -13.22 29.78 -0.58
CA SER A 230 -13.77 30.72 0.39
C SER A 230 -15.19 31.17 0.02
N GLU A 231 -15.57 31.07 -1.26
CA GLU A 231 -16.92 31.39 -1.75
C GLU A 231 -17.92 30.23 -1.57
N THR A 232 -17.44 28.99 -1.36
CA THR A 232 -18.28 27.78 -1.19
C THR A 232 -18.56 27.37 0.26
N ASN A 233 -18.04 28.10 1.26
CA ASN A 233 -18.25 27.85 2.69
C ASN A 233 -19.15 28.89 3.35
#